data_AF-A0A355SSM4-F1
#
_entry.id   AF-A0A355SSM4-F1
#
_cell.length_a   1.000
_cell.length_b   1.000
_cell.length_c   1.000
_cell.angle_alpha   90.00
_cell.angle_beta   90.00
_cell.angle_gamma   90.00
#
_symmetry.space_group_name_H-M   'P 1'
#
loop_
_entity.id
_entity.type
_entity.pdbx_description
1 polymer ?
#
loop_
_entity_poly.entity_id
_entity_poly.type
_entity_poly.pdbx_seq_one_letter_code
_entity_poly.pdbx_strand_id
1 'polypeptide(L)'
;MNKAASFRLPGTLFALSAVILGAFGAHALKDILLERGSSATWETAVHYQMWHALALILISLIHEKTPVRPLTGYCFIIGTLLFSGSLYALALGGPRWLGPITPLGGLCFIAGWSTVALHSIKKARA
;
A
#
# COMPACT_ATOMS: atom_id res chain seq x y z
N MET A 1 2.20 -29.45 2.14
CA MET A 1 2.64 -28.05 2.32
C MET A 1 1.58 -27.13 1.75
N ASN A 2 0.69 -26.59 2.59
CA ASN A 2 -0.29 -25.61 2.13
C ASN A 2 0.50 -24.39 1.65
N LYS A 3 0.56 -24.19 0.34
CA LYS A 3 1.03 -22.93 -0.26
C LYS A 3 -0.03 -21.88 0.08
N ALA A 4 -0.08 -21.44 1.34
CA ALA A 4 -0.79 -20.24 1.71
C ALA A 4 -0.26 -19.16 0.75
N ALA A 5 -1.17 -18.52 0.00
CA ALA A 5 -0.83 -17.35 -0.79
C ALA A 5 -0.33 -16.28 0.20
N SER A 6 0.98 -16.31 0.48
CA SER A 6 1.53 -15.61 1.62
C SER A 6 1.81 -14.18 1.21
N PHE A 7 0.78 -13.34 1.32
CA PHE A 7 0.90 -11.89 1.18
C PHE A 7 1.80 -11.27 2.27
N ARG A 8 2.30 -12.08 3.20
CA ARG A 8 3.25 -11.71 4.25
C ARG A 8 4.57 -11.22 3.67
N LEU A 9 5.11 -11.90 2.66
CA LEU A 9 6.36 -11.44 2.02
C LEU A 9 6.19 -10.07 1.34
N PRO A 10 5.25 -9.84 0.41
CA PRO A 10 5.07 -8.51 -0.17
C PRO A 10 4.70 -7.46 0.87
N GLY A 11 3.88 -7.80 1.88
CA GLY A 11 3.56 -6.89 2.98
C GLY A 11 4.80 -6.47 3.78
N THR A 12 5.67 -7.41 4.15
CA THR A 12 6.92 -7.09 4.87
C THR A 12 7.90 -6.29 4.00
N LEU A 13 8.01 -6.60 2.70
CA LEU A 13 8.84 -5.82 1.77
C LEU A 13 8.33 -4.39 1.60
N PHE A 14 7.01 -4.20 1.50
CA PHE A 14 6.41 -2.86 1.44
C PHE A 14 6.57 -2.10 2.75
N ALA A 15 6.44 -2.75 3.91
CA ALA A 15 6.68 -2.10 5.19
C ALA A 15 8.15 -1.68 5.33
N LEU A 16 9.09 -2.58 5.02
CA LEU A 16 10.52 -2.29 5.03
C LEU A 16 10.86 -1.10 4.12
N SER A 17 10.39 -1.13 2.88
CA SER A 17 10.65 -0.03 1.93
C SER A 17 9.96 1.26 2.34
N ALA A 18 8.79 1.23 2.99
CA ALA A 18 8.15 2.43 3.52
C ALA A 18 8.97 3.08 4.64
N VAL A 19 9.58 2.28 5.53
CA VAL A 19 10.52 2.79 6.55
C VAL A 19 11.74 3.44 5.89
N ILE A 20 12.33 2.77 4.90
CA ILE A 20 13.48 3.31 4.16
C ILE A 20 13.10 4.62 3.47
N LEU A 21 12.03 4.65 2.69
CA LEU A 21 11.59 5.84 1.96
C LEU A 21 11.15 6.98 2.90
N GLY A 22 10.56 6.66 4.05
CA GLY A 22 10.27 7.63 5.10
C GLY A 22 11.54 8.27 5.67
N ALA A 23 12.53 7.45 6.02
CA ALA A 23 13.82 7.95 6.53
C ALA A 23 14.56 8.79 5.49
N PHE A 24 14.58 8.36 4.22
CA PHE A 24 15.16 9.11 3.11
C PHE A 24 14.42 10.43 2.89
N GLY A 25 13.08 10.43 2.92
CA GLY A 25 12.27 11.64 2.81
C GLY A 25 12.58 12.69 3.89
N ALA A 26 12.74 12.24 5.13
CA ALA A 26 12.98 13.12 6.28
C ALA A 26 14.43 13.66 6.36
N HIS A 27 15.41 12.94 5.80
CA HIS A 27 16.83 13.29 5.92
C HIS A 27 17.49 13.55 4.57
N ALA A 28 17.64 12.52 3.74
CA ALA A 28 18.43 12.58 2.51
C ALA A 28 17.77 13.39 1.37
N LEU A 29 16.44 13.42 1.33
CA LEU A 29 15.65 14.08 0.28
C LEU A 29 14.95 15.35 0.78
N LYS A 30 15.15 15.73 2.04
CA LYS A 30 14.39 16.81 2.69
C LYS A 30 14.43 18.12 1.88
N ASP A 31 15.62 18.58 1.54
CA ASP A 31 15.79 19.86 0.84
C ASP A 31 15.22 19.81 -0.59
N ILE A 32 15.40 18.69 -1.29
CA ILE A 32 14.85 18.46 -2.63
C ILE A 32 13.31 18.50 -2.59
N LEU A 33 12.70 17.85 -1.61
CA LEU A 33 11.25 17.81 -1.46
C LEU A 33 10.68 19.18 -1.06
N LEU A 34 11.41 19.94 -0.23
CA LEU A 34 11.02 21.30 0.15
C LEU A 34 11.10 22.26 -1.04
N GLU A 35 12.19 22.25 -1.79
CA GLU A 35 12.39 23.08 -2.99
C GLU A 35 11.27 22.82 -4.03
N ARG A 36 10.84 21.56 -4.15
CA ARG A 36 9.76 21.15 -5.05
C ARG A 36 8.36 21.36 -4.50
N GLY A 37 8.21 21.74 -3.23
CA GLY A 37 6.91 21.82 -2.55
C GLY A 37 6.17 20.46 -2.50
N SER A 38 6.91 19.36 -2.47
CA SER A 38 6.37 18.00 -2.62
C SER A 38 6.51 17.11 -1.37
N SER A 39 6.96 17.68 -0.24
CA SER A 39 7.11 16.95 1.03
C SER A 39 5.83 16.24 1.47
N ALA A 40 4.67 16.91 1.39
CA ALA A 40 3.38 16.32 1.75
C ALA A 40 2.96 15.17 0.81
N THR A 41 3.30 15.28 -0.48
CA THR A 41 3.06 14.22 -1.48
C THR A 41 3.90 12.98 -1.16
N TRP A 42 5.17 13.16 -0.83
CA TRP A 42 6.06 12.09 -0.40
C TRP A 42 5.54 11.41 0.87
N GLU A 43 5.20 12.19 1.88
CA GLU A 43 4.67 11.68 3.16
C GLU A 43 3.37 10.89 2.95
N THR A 44 2.47 11.37 2.10
CA THR A 44 1.24 10.64 1.72
C THR A 44 1.58 9.29 1.08
N ALA A 45 2.57 9.24 0.18
CA ALA A 45 3.00 7.98 -0.45
C ALA A 45 3.51 6.97 0.59
N VAL A 46 4.38 7.42 1.52
CA VAL A 46 4.93 6.61 2.61
C VAL A 46 3.82 6.08 3.51
N HIS A 47 2.91 6.95 3.95
CA HIS A 47 1.81 6.57 4.83
C HIS A 47 0.88 5.54 4.17
N TYR A 48 0.44 5.78 2.94
CA TYR A 48 -0.42 4.83 2.25
C TYR A 48 0.28 3.50 1.99
N GLN A 49 1.59 3.51 1.69
CA GLN A 49 2.36 2.29 1.52
C GLN A 49 2.42 1.49 2.83
N MET A 50 2.73 2.15 3.95
CA MET A 50 2.84 1.49 5.26
C MET A 50 1.49 0.90 5.70
N TRP A 51 0.40 1.65 5.59
CA TRP A 51 -0.92 1.14 6.00
C TRP A 51 -1.34 -0.11 5.22
N HIS A 52 -1.10 -0.14 3.90
CA HIS A 52 -1.48 -1.28 3.07
C HIS A 52 -0.47 -2.44 3.16
N ALA A 53 0.79 -2.16 3.49
CA ALA A 53 1.77 -3.17 3.87
C ALA A 53 1.34 -3.92 5.15
N LEU A 54 0.94 -3.18 6.19
CA LEU A 54 0.41 -3.75 7.43
C LEU A 54 -0.90 -4.51 7.17
N ALA A 55 -1.78 -3.99 6.31
CA ALA A 55 -2.97 -4.70 5.89
C ALA A 55 -2.64 -6.05 5.23
N LEU A 56 -1.64 -6.11 4.33
CA LEU A 56 -1.18 -7.35 3.69
C LEU A 56 -0.67 -8.39 4.69
N ILE A 57 0.09 -7.95 5.69
CA ILE A 57 0.56 -8.82 6.78
C ILE A 57 -0.65 -9.33 7.58
N LEU A 58 -1.56 -8.43 7.96
CA LEU A 58 -2.74 -8.77 8.75
C LEU A 58 -3.68 -9.75 8.04
N ILE A 59 -3.98 -9.54 6.76
CA ILE A 59 -4.84 -10.48 6.02
C ILE A 59 -4.18 -11.84 5.85
N SER A 60 -2.84 -11.92 5.81
CA SER A 60 -2.12 -13.19 5.78
C SER A 60 -2.30 -13.95 7.09
N LEU A 61 -2.20 -13.25 8.23
CA LEU A 61 -2.46 -13.83 9.55
C LEU A 61 -3.93 -14.26 9.73
N ILE A 62 -4.88 -13.49 9.18
CA ILE A 62 -6.29 -13.85 9.18
C ILE A 62 -6.52 -15.09 8.30
N HIS A 63 -5.87 -15.16 7.13
CA HIS A 63 -6.02 -16.26 6.18
C HIS A 63 -5.62 -17.62 6.78
N GLU A 64 -4.64 -17.64 7.69
CA GLU A 64 -4.25 -18.86 8.42
C GLU A 64 -5.36 -19.43 9.30
N LYS A 65 -6.24 -18.58 9.82
CA LYS A 65 -7.37 -18.98 10.67
C LYS A 65 -8.65 -19.16 9.88
N THR A 66 -8.88 -18.30 8.89
CA THR A 66 -10.08 -18.28 8.06
C THR A 66 -9.71 -17.85 6.64
N PRO A 67 -9.99 -18.66 5.60
CA PRO A 67 -9.60 -18.33 4.23
C PRO A 67 -10.13 -16.96 3.79
N VAL A 68 -9.22 -16.05 3.47
CA VAL A 68 -9.50 -14.75 2.84
C VAL A 68 -9.35 -14.87 1.32
N ARG A 69 -10.21 -14.21 0.55
CA ARG A 69 -10.15 -14.18 -0.92
C ARG A 69 -8.79 -13.62 -1.41
N PRO A 70 -8.05 -14.31 -2.29
CA PRO A 70 -6.77 -13.84 -2.82
C PRO A 70 -6.82 -12.44 -3.47
N LEU A 71 -7.95 -12.11 -4.10
CA LEU A 71 -8.19 -10.78 -4.69
C LEU A 71 -7.91 -9.64 -3.72
N THR A 72 -8.19 -9.82 -2.42
CA THR A 72 -7.94 -8.84 -1.37
C THR A 72 -6.46 -8.43 -1.30
N GLY A 73 -5.55 -9.42 -1.34
CA GLY A 73 -4.12 -9.16 -1.31
C GLY A 73 -3.63 -8.50 -2.59
N TYR A 74 -4.10 -8.95 -3.75
CA TYR A 74 -3.74 -8.31 -5.02
C TYR A 74 -4.22 -6.86 -5.12
N CYS A 75 -5.41 -6.55 -4.61
CA CYS A 75 -5.92 -5.18 -4.51
C CYS A 75 -4.98 -4.27 -3.71
N PHE A 76 -4.47 -4.73 -2.55
CA PHE A 76 -3.51 -3.94 -1.77
C PHE A 76 -2.12 -3.85 -2.43
N ILE A 77 -1.64 -4.91 -3.09
CA ILE A 77 -0.35 -4.89 -3.79
C ILE A 77 -0.39 -3.91 -4.96
N ILE A 78 -1.35 -4.10 -5.88
CA ILE A 78 -1.50 -3.25 -7.06
C ILE A 78 -1.82 -1.82 -6.63
N GLY A 79 -2.70 -1.64 -5.63
CA GLY A 79 -3.01 -0.34 -5.05
C GLY A 79 -1.76 0.38 -4.54
N THR A 80 -0.87 -0.32 -3.83
CA THR A 80 0.37 0.26 -3.29
C THR A 80 1.32 0.70 -4.41
N LEU A 81 1.50 -0.13 -5.43
CA LEU A 81 2.37 0.19 -6.56
C LEU A 81 1.83 1.38 -7.37
N LEU A 82 0.53 1.41 -7.65
CA LEU A 82 -0.09 2.47 -8.43
C LEU A 82 -0.23 3.77 -7.64
N PHE A 83 -0.71 3.71 -6.39
CA PHE A 83 -0.95 4.87 -5.55
C PHE A 83 0.37 5.46 -5.03
N SER A 84 1.08 4.72 -4.17
CA SER A 84 2.30 5.24 -3.54
C SER A 84 3.43 5.38 -4.55
N GLY A 85 3.61 4.41 -5.46
CA GLY A 85 4.63 4.47 -6.50
C GLY A 85 4.52 5.71 -7.40
N SER A 86 3.31 6.04 -7.86
CA SER A 86 3.10 7.25 -8.66
C SER A 86 3.37 8.54 -7.87
N LEU A 87 2.96 8.59 -6.60
CA LEU A 87 3.20 9.76 -5.74
C LEU A 87 4.70 9.97 -5.44
N TYR A 88 5.48 8.91 -5.20
CA TYR A 88 6.94 9.05 -5.06
C TYR A 88 7.58 9.61 -6.33
N ALA A 89 7.19 9.08 -7.49
CA ALA A 89 7.71 9.56 -8.77
C ALA A 89 7.35 11.02 -9.00
N LEU A 90 6.09 11.42 -8.77
CA LEU A 90 5.64 12.81 -8.88
C LEU A 90 6.37 13.73 -7.91
N ALA A 91 6.59 13.29 -6.66
CA ALA A 91 7.30 14.07 -5.65
C ALA A 91 8.76 14.37 -6.05
N LEU A 92 9.39 13.48 -6.82
CA LEU A 92 10.74 13.63 -7.36
C LEU A 92 10.78 14.31 -8.75
N GLY A 93 9.66 14.84 -9.24
CA GLY A 93 9.59 15.53 -10.53
C GLY A 93 9.35 14.62 -11.73
N GLY A 94 8.80 13.43 -11.50
CA GLY A 94 8.37 12.51 -12.55
C GLY A 94 7.25 13.07 -13.44
N PRO A 95 6.91 12.38 -14.53
CA PRO A 95 5.96 12.88 -15.52
C PRO A 95 4.55 13.13 -14.95
N ARG A 96 3.91 14.22 -15.38
CA ARG A 96 2.56 14.61 -14.92
C ARG A 96 1.46 13.59 -15.26
N TRP A 97 1.65 12.77 -16.29
CA TRP A 97 0.69 11.71 -16.66
C TRP A 97 0.59 10.59 -15.61
N LEU A 98 1.50 10.55 -14.62
CA LEU A 98 1.37 9.67 -13.46
C LEU A 98 0.24 10.10 -12.51
N GLY A 99 -0.20 11.37 -12.55
CA GLY A 99 -1.28 11.87 -11.68
C GLY A 99 -2.57 11.05 -11.78
N PRO A 100 -3.10 10.80 -12.99
CA PRO A 100 -4.26 9.93 -13.19
C PRO A 100 -4.08 8.46 -12.76
N ILE A 101 -2.85 7.99 -12.49
CA ILE A 101 -2.59 6.62 -12.01
C ILE A 101 -2.89 6.50 -10.51
N THR A 102 -2.64 7.55 -9.73
CA THR A 102 -2.86 7.52 -8.28
C THR A 102 -4.31 7.15 -7.91
N PRO A 103 -5.36 7.73 -8.53
CA PRO A 103 -6.74 7.32 -8.28
C PRO A 103 -7.04 5.85 -8.59
N LEU A 104 -6.40 5.25 -9.61
CA LEU A 104 -6.58 3.83 -9.92
C LEU A 104 -6.07 2.95 -8.77
N GLY A 105 -4.94 3.33 -8.16
CA GLY A 105 -4.46 2.67 -6.94
C GLY A 105 -5.42 2.84 -5.76
N GLY A 106 -6.03 4.02 -5.63
CA GLY A 106 -7.07 4.30 -4.63
C GLY A 106 -8.30 3.40 -4.79
N LEU A 107 -8.75 3.18 -6.02
CA LEU A 107 -9.85 2.25 -6.32
C LEU A 107 -9.48 0.81 -5.94
N CYS A 108 -8.24 0.38 -6.17
CA CYS A 108 -7.77 -0.92 -5.71
C CYS A 108 -7.81 -1.03 -4.18
N PHE A 109 -7.38 0.01 -3.45
CA PHE A 109 -7.48 0.04 -1.99
C PHE A 109 -8.92 -0.04 -1.49
N ILE A 110 -9.84 0.73 -2.08
CA ILE A 110 -11.27 0.68 -1.75
C ILE A 110 -11.82 -0.74 -1.96
N ALA A 111 -11.49 -1.37 -3.09
CA ALA A 111 -11.90 -2.75 -3.37
C ALA A 111 -11.33 -3.74 -2.34
N GLY A 112 -10.05 -3.63 -1.98
CA GLY A 112 -9.42 -4.50 -0.98
C GLY A 112 -10.03 -4.34 0.42
N TRP A 113 -10.27 -3.12 0.88
CA TRP A 113 -10.93 -2.90 2.17
C TRP A 113 -12.40 -3.36 2.15
N SER A 114 -13.10 -3.19 1.03
CA SER A 114 -14.46 -3.69 0.86
C SER A 114 -14.54 -5.21 0.99
N THR A 115 -13.58 -5.96 0.42
CA THR A 115 -13.56 -7.41 0.58
C THR A 115 -13.27 -7.84 2.02
N VAL A 116 -12.40 -7.12 2.75
CA VAL A 116 -12.16 -7.36 4.18
C VAL A 116 -13.43 -7.10 5.00
N ALA A 117 -14.13 -5.99 4.76
CA ALA A 117 -15.37 -5.67 5.45
C ALA A 117 -16.45 -6.75 5.23
N LEU A 118 -16.63 -7.20 3.98
CA LEU A 118 -17.57 -8.27 3.64
C LEU A 118 -17.21 -9.61 4.30
N HIS A 119 -15.90 -9.92 4.43
CA HIS A 119 -15.43 -11.10 5.15
C HIS A 119 -15.79 -11.03 6.63
N SER A 120 -15.56 -9.89 7.27
CA SER A 120 -15.89 -9.67 8.69
C SER A 120 -17.39 -9.78 8.96
N ILE A 121 -18.24 -9.21 8.10
CA ILE A 121 -19.70 -9.30 8.23
C ILE A 121 -20.19 -10.74 8.11
N LYS A 122 -19.68 -11.50 7.14
CA LYS A 122 -20.06 -12.91 6.96
C LYS A 122 -19.67 -13.75 8.16
N LYS A 123 -18.47 -13.53 8.70
CA LYS A 123 -17.97 -14.24 9.88
C LYS A 123 -18.78 -13.92 11.14
N ALA A 124 -19.26 -12.68 11.31
CA ALA A 124 -20.08 -12.31 12.46
C ALA A 124 -21.50 -12.91 12.43
N ARG A 125 -21.95 -13.43 11.28
CA ARG A 125 -23.28 -14.02 11.08
C ARG A 125 -23.27 -15.56 11.07
N ALA A 126 -22.11 -16.18 11.11
CA ALA A 126 -21.91 -17.63 11.10
C ALA A 126 -21.63 -18.13 12.52
#